data_AF-Q4DCG6-F1
#
_entry.id   AF-Q4DCG6-F1
#
_cell.length_a   1.000
_cell.length_b   1.000
_cell.length_c   1.000
_cell.angle_alpha   90.00
_cell.angle_beta   90.00
_cell.angle_gamma   90.00
#
_symmetry.space_group_name_H-M   'P 1'
#
loop_
_entity.id
_entity.type
_entity.pdbx_description
1 polymer ?
#
loop_
_entity_poly.entity_id
_entity_poly.type
_entity_poly.pdbx_seq_one_letter_code
_entity_poly.pdbx_strand_id
1 'polypeptide(L)'
;MVVPLMLDPMDFRRMMCKISVPIRLLVLVQNGREAMLSLCLQELERVYGWSGRLVVSRHPENIGYSAAVNIGLRIALSLPREEVPFVFVTNSDVKFSPDLLPNLLRDVHEMTRHDAARMDELAAEMANEPSEYSPVLRRGLRVLCSTVNDNRLPTSALPPDRMHYASVKEREKAFSKHYGHFCAYYKGSCFTSVMLTRLAISMVGHFDENFYPAYVEDVDYSLRLRLLGFQDRNALYGKFVHRGSSSIRFSNKMELPDALWYRRVKSLSANKPYVVMKWNRPRACSGGYKGPYDGMVPADVWVKDESRIQRIWVHGHDEIRRVPSIDYDRTLLYPFTTKGR
;
A
#
# COMPACT_ATOMS: atom_id res chain seq x y z
N MET A 1 -13.35 0.46 1.46
CA MET A 1 -12.66 1.53 2.22
C MET A 1 -11.78 0.86 3.26
N VAL A 2 -10.51 1.21 3.33
CA VAL A 2 -9.52 0.63 4.24
C VAL A 2 -8.99 1.75 5.13
N VAL A 3 -9.06 1.56 6.44
CA VAL A 3 -8.64 2.55 7.43
C VAL A 3 -7.69 1.89 8.42
N PRO A 4 -6.37 2.08 8.25
CA PRO A 4 -5.38 1.74 9.27
C PRO A 4 -5.53 2.66 10.48
N LEU A 5 -5.59 2.11 11.69
CA LEU A 5 -5.85 2.81 12.95
C LEU A 5 -4.80 2.44 14.01
N MET A 6 -4.40 3.40 14.86
CA MET A 6 -3.42 3.12 15.92
C MET A 6 -3.74 3.79 17.27
N LEU A 7 -3.68 5.13 17.34
CA LEU A 7 -3.75 5.90 18.59
C LEU A 7 -4.89 6.92 18.61
N ASP A 8 -5.74 6.91 17.59
CA ASP A 8 -6.52 8.07 17.18
C ASP A 8 -8.02 7.78 16.99
N PRO A 9 -8.70 7.14 17.98
CA PRO A 9 -10.11 6.78 17.87
C PRO A 9 -11.01 8.01 17.69
N MET A 10 -10.64 9.17 18.26
CA MET A 10 -11.43 10.39 18.14
C MET A 10 -11.31 11.04 16.76
N ASP A 11 -10.14 10.98 16.13
CA ASP A 11 -9.98 11.47 14.76
C ASP A 11 -10.72 10.53 13.80
N PHE A 12 -10.61 9.21 13.99
CA PHE A 12 -11.40 8.21 13.27
C PHE A 12 -12.91 8.49 13.35
N ARG A 13 -13.46 8.70 14.55
CA ARG A 13 -14.88 9.05 14.73
C ARG A 13 -15.26 10.30 13.92
N ARG A 14 -14.44 11.36 14.00
CA ARG A 14 -14.69 12.61 13.27
C ARG A 14 -14.64 12.43 11.76
N MET A 15 -13.70 11.63 11.26
CA MET A 15 -13.61 11.29 9.84
C MET A 15 -14.86 10.52 9.40
N MET A 16 -15.28 9.50 10.14
CA MET A 16 -16.48 8.71 9.82
C MET A 16 -17.74 9.57 9.76
N CYS A 17 -17.90 10.56 10.67
CA CYS A 17 -19.01 11.53 10.61
C CYS A 17 -18.98 12.46 9.38
N LYS A 18 -17.90 12.44 8.57
CA LYS A 18 -17.75 13.24 7.35
C LYS A 18 -17.75 12.40 6.07
N ILE A 19 -18.01 11.10 6.16
CA ILE A 19 -18.26 10.29 4.98
C ILE A 19 -19.67 10.61 4.47
N SER A 20 -19.76 11.15 3.25
CA SER A 20 -21.01 11.58 2.60
C SER A 20 -21.53 10.58 1.56
N VAL A 21 -20.93 9.40 1.47
CA VAL A 21 -21.23 8.37 0.46
C VAL A 21 -21.40 7.00 1.12
N PRO A 22 -22.22 6.09 0.58
CA PRO A 22 -22.33 4.75 1.12
C PRO A 22 -21.03 3.99 0.99
N ILE A 23 -20.67 3.22 2.02
CA ILE A 23 -19.51 2.33 2.01
C ILE A 23 -19.99 0.91 1.73
N ARG A 24 -19.50 0.30 0.64
CA ARG A 24 -19.84 -1.09 0.28
C ARG A 24 -19.19 -2.10 1.23
N LEU A 25 -17.92 -1.89 1.55
CA LEU A 25 -17.12 -2.68 2.49
C LEU A 25 -16.15 -1.75 3.23
N LEU A 26 -16.22 -1.79 4.56
CA LEU A 26 -15.32 -1.07 5.46
C LEU A 26 -14.37 -2.06 6.12
N VAL A 27 -13.07 -1.87 5.90
CA VAL A 27 -12.00 -2.66 6.52
C VAL A 27 -11.27 -1.74 7.49
N LEU A 28 -11.41 -2.02 8.78
CA LEU A 28 -10.69 -1.31 9.84
C LEU A 28 -9.54 -2.20 10.31
N VAL A 29 -8.32 -1.66 10.33
CA VAL A 29 -7.14 -2.42 10.76
C VAL A 29 -6.54 -1.75 11.97
N GLN A 30 -6.66 -2.39 13.12
CA GLN A 30 -6.07 -1.93 14.36
C GLN A 30 -4.60 -2.38 14.45
N ASN A 31 -3.68 -1.42 14.47
CA ASN A 31 -2.23 -1.62 14.57
C ASN A 31 -1.71 -1.27 15.98
N GLY A 32 -2.08 -2.05 16.99
CA GLY A 32 -1.68 -1.82 18.38
C GLY A 32 -2.73 -2.31 19.36
N ARG A 33 -2.50 -2.04 20.65
CA ARG A 33 -3.33 -2.46 21.79
C ARG A 33 -4.06 -1.31 22.48
N GLU A 34 -4.07 -0.12 21.90
CA GLU A 34 -4.75 1.05 22.47
C GLU A 34 -6.19 0.71 22.87
N ALA A 35 -6.50 0.84 24.16
CA ALA A 35 -7.69 0.27 24.76
C ALA A 35 -8.96 0.98 24.28
N MET A 36 -8.93 2.30 24.11
CA MET A 36 -10.09 3.07 23.67
C MET A 36 -10.45 2.74 22.22
N LEU A 37 -9.46 2.60 21.35
CA LEU A 37 -9.63 2.13 19.98
C LEU A 37 -10.20 0.71 19.97
N SER A 38 -9.65 -0.19 20.79
CA SER A 38 -10.13 -1.57 20.91
C SER A 38 -11.62 -1.63 21.27
N LEU A 39 -12.04 -0.86 22.27
CA LEU A 39 -13.43 -0.74 22.70
C LEU A 39 -14.32 -0.14 21.62
N CYS A 40 -13.85 0.93 20.96
CA CYS A 40 -14.58 1.58 19.86
C CYS A 40 -14.85 0.60 18.71
N LEU A 41 -13.85 -0.22 18.34
CA LEU A 41 -13.98 -1.21 17.27
C LEU A 41 -14.86 -2.39 17.68
N GLN A 42 -14.78 -2.83 18.94
CA GLN A 42 -15.64 -3.88 19.47
C GLN A 42 -17.12 -3.49 19.42
N GLU A 43 -17.45 -2.25 19.79
CA GLU A 43 -18.83 -1.75 19.67
C GLU A 43 -19.29 -1.63 18.21
N LEU A 44 -18.41 -1.22 17.30
CA LEU A 44 -18.74 -1.17 15.86
C LEU A 44 -19.04 -2.56 15.30
N GLU A 45 -18.26 -3.58 15.66
CA GLU A 45 -18.56 -4.96 15.27
C GLU A 45 -19.86 -5.46 15.90
N ARG A 46 -20.12 -5.13 17.17
CA ARG A 46 -21.37 -5.52 17.83
C ARG A 46 -22.60 -4.96 17.09
N VAL A 47 -22.51 -3.72 16.59
CA VAL A 47 -23.64 -3.05 15.92
C VAL A 47 -23.73 -3.40 14.43
N TYR A 48 -22.60 -3.54 13.73
CA TYR A 48 -22.56 -3.65 12.25
C TYR A 48 -21.91 -4.92 11.71
N GLY A 49 -21.28 -5.74 12.56
CA GLY A 49 -20.55 -6.94 12.13
C GLY A 49 -21.43 -7.98 11.43
N TRP A 50 -22.72 -8.06 11.79
CA TRP A 50 -23.69 -8.95 11.15
C TRP A 50 -23.94 -8.62 9.67
N SER A 51 -23.61 -7.41 9.22
CA SER A 51 -23.93 -6.95 7.86
C SER A 51 -23.07 -7.58 6.76
N GLY A 52 -21.94 -8.20 7.11
CA GLY A 52 -20.91 -8.62 6.15
C GLY A 52 -20.20 -7.46 5.43
N ARG A 53 -20.49 -6.20 5.80
CA ARG A 53 -19.89 -4.99 5.22
C ARG A 53 -18.84 -4.33 6.12
N LEU A 54 -18.59 -4.89 7.29
CA LEU A 54 -17.56 -4.47 8.21
C LEU A 54 -16.60 -5.63 8.46
N VAL A 55 -15.32 -5.39 8.25
CA VAL A 55 -14.22 -6.27 8.64
C VAL A 55 -13.34 -5.48 9.60
N VAL A 56 -13.07 -6.05 10.77
CA VAL A 56 -12.09 -5.50 11.71
C VAL A 56 -10.95 -6.50 11.85
N SER A 57 -9.76 -6.10 11.44
CA SER A 57 -8.53 -6.88 11.63
C SER A 57 -7.75 -6.31 12.81
N ARG A 58 -7.49 -7.14 13.83
CA ARG A 58 -6.78 -6.72 15.04
C ARG A 58 -5.37 -7.27 15.06
N HIS A 59 -4.41 -6.36 15.16
CA HIS A 59 -3.00 -6.68 15.31
C HIS A 59 -2.52 -6.05 16.62
N PRO A 60 -2.41 -6.85 17.70
CA PRO A 60 -1.86 -6.37 18.97
C PRO A 60 -0.41 -5.88 18.85
N GLU A 61 0.28 -6.33 17.81
CA GLU A 61 1.61 -5.87 17.43
C GLU A 61 1.46 -4.96 16.21
N ASN A 62 2.19 -3.86 16.18
CA ASN A 62 2.11 -2.95 15.05
C ASN A 62 2.78 -3.58 13.82
N ILE A 63 1.97 -4.03 12.86
CA ILE A 63 2.44 -4.64 11.60
C ILE A 63 2.90 -3.60 10.56
N GLY A 64 2.80 -2.32 10.87
CA GLY A 64 3.11 -1.21 9.98
C GLY A 64 1.93 -0.81 9.08
N TYR A 65 2.03 0.39 8.52
CA TYR A 65 1.00 0.98 7.66
C TYR A 65 0.82 0.18 6.37
N SER A 66 1.92 -0.13 5.66
CA SER A 66 1.88 -0.92 4.42
C SER A 66 1.13 -2.25 4.59
N ALA A 67 1.47 -3.02 5.64
CA ALA A 67 0.84 -4.31 5.91
C ALA A 67 -0.66 -4.15 6.24
N ALA A 68 -1.02 -3.12 7.01
CA ALA A 68 -2.42 -2.82 7.32
C ALA A 68 -3.24 -2.44 6.07
N VAL A 69 -2.68 -1.64 5.17
CA VAL A 69 -3.32 -1.35 3.88
C VAL A 69 -3.44 -2.63 3.04
N ASN A 70 -2.38 -3.44 3.00
CA ASN A 70 -2.35 -4.69 2.24
C ASN A 70 -3.41 -5.69 2.67
N ILE A 71 -3.80 -5.76 3.95
CA ILE A 71 -4.94 -6.58 4.39
C ILE A 71 -6.21 -6.21 3.61
N GLY A 72 -6.50 -4.90 3.50
CA GLY A 72 -7.64 -4.43 2.74
C GLY A 72 -7.51 -4.67 1.24
N LEU A 73 -6.31 -4.54 0.67
CA LEU A 73 -6.07 -4.85 -0.75
C LEU A 73 -6.26 -6.34 -1.05
N ARG A 74 -5.76 -7.24 -0.20
CA ARG A 74 -5.94 -8.69 -0.35
C ARG A 74 -7.42 -9.07 -0.31
N ILE A 75 -8.17 -8.53 0.65
CA ILE A 75 -9.63 -8.73 0.71
C ILE A 75 -10.29 -8.23 -0.59
N ALA A 76 -9.94 -7.02 -1.04
CA ALA A 76 -10.49 -6.48 -2.28
C ALA A 76 -10.23 -7.41 -3.49
N LEU A 77 -9.00 -7.92 -3.64
CA LEU A 77 -8.64 -8.84 -4.72
C LEU A 77 -9.34 -10.21 -4.61
N SER A 78 -9.68 -10.66 -3.40
CA SER A 78 -10.42 -11.92 -3.18
C SER A 78 -11.90 -11.85 -3.55
N LEU A 79 -12.47 -10.64 -3.64
CA LEU A 79 -13.86 -10.40 -3.98
C LEU A 79 -14.05 -10.18 -5.49
N PRO A 80 -15.25 -10.42 -6.05
CA PRO A 80 -15.55 -10.13 -7.45
C PRO A 80 -15.22 -8.67 -7.80
N ARG A 81 -14.66 -8.44 -9.00
CA ARG A 81 -14.25 -7.10 -9.43
C ARG A 81 -15.43 -6.14 -9.53
N GLU A 82 -16.62 -6.66 -9.83
CA GLU A 82 -17.88 -5.92 -9.93
C GLU A 82 -18.30 -5.39 -8.56
N GLU A 83 -17.96 -6.10 -7.48
CA GLU A 83 -18.23 -5.65 -6.11
C GLU A 83 -17.19 -4.66 -5.59
N VAL A 84 -15.92 -4.82 -6.02
CA VAL A 84 -14.80 -3.99 -5.57
C VAL A 84 -13.93 -3.55 -6.77
N PRO A 85 -14.39 -2.57 -7.56
CA PRO A 85 -13.65 -2.05 -8.72
C PRO A 85 -12.50 -1.10 -8.32
N PHE A 86 -12.50 -0.61 -7.09
CA PHE A 86 -11.46 0.23 -6.51
C PHE A 86 -11.42 0.10 -5.00
N VAL A 87 -10.30 0.50 -4.40
CA VAL A 87 -10.10 0.54 -2.95
C VAL A 87 -9.80 1.96 -2.52
N PHE A 88 -10.66 2.52 -1.66
CA PHE A 88 -10.38 3.79 -0.98
C PHE A 88 -9.56 3.55 0.29
N VAL A 89 -8.31 3.99 0.31
CA VAL A 89 -7.42 3.96 1.48
C VAL A 89 -7.35 5.36 2.06
N THR A 90 -7.59 5.51 3.36
CA THR A 90 -7.63 6.82 4.00
C THR A 90 -7.15 6.77 5.45
N ASN A 91 -6.41 7.82 5.84
CA ASN A 91 -6.07 8.07 7.23
C ASN A 91 -7.28 8.56 8.01
N SER A 92 -7.32 8.28 9.31
CA SER A 92 -8.35 8.75 10.24
C SER A 92 -8.30 10.25 10.56
N ASP A 93 -7.21 10.95 10.28
CA ASP A 93 -7.01 12.36 10.62
C ASP A 93 -7.37 13.33 9.49
N VAL A 94 -8.31 12.93 8.63
CA VAL A 94 -8.81 13.71 7.50
C VAL A 94 -10.27 14.12 7.65
N LYS A 95 -10.67 15.15 6.91
CA LYS A 95 -12.06 15.58 6.75
C LYS A 95 -12.35 15.93 5.29
N PHE A 96 -13.51 15.48 4.82
CA PHE A 96 -14.02 15.73 3.48
C PHE A 96 -15.17 16.74 3.56
N SER A 97 -15.24 17.65 2.59
CA SER A 97 -16.48 18.38 2.34
C SER A 97 -17.54 17.45 1.77
N PRO A 98 -18.84 17.74 1.96
CA PRO A 98 -19.92 16.85 1.52
C PRO A 98 -19.90 16.52 0.03
N ASP A 99 -19.43 17.45 -0.80
CA ASP A 99 -19.35 17.36 -2.26
C ASP A 99 -18.09 16.64 -2.78
N LEU A 100 -17.06 16.41 -1.95
CA LEU A 100 -15.79 15.84 -2.42
C LEU A 100 -15.95 14.38 -2.83
N LEU A 101 -16.39 13.51 -1.91
CA LEU A 101 -16.47 12.08 -2.16
C LEU A 101 -17.49 11.71 -3.26
N PRO A 102 -18.70 12.31 -3.33
CA PRO A 102 -19.63 12.01 -4.41
C PRO A 102 -19.06 12.31 -5.80
N ASN A 103 -18.40 13.46 -5.97
CA ASN A 103 -17.77 13.83 -7.24
C ASN A 103 -16.56 12.92 -7.55
N LEU A 104 -15.77 12.55 -6.54
CA LEU A 104 -14.64 11.64 -6.71
C LEU A 104 -15.09 10.25 -7.16
N LEU A 105 -16.17 9.72 -6.57
CA LEU A 105 -16.74 8.45 -7.00
C LEU A 105 -17.24 8.49 -8.44
N ARG A 106 -17.91 9.58 -8.85
CA ARG A 106 -18.34 9.77 -10.24
C ARG A 106 -17.13 9.70 -11.18
N ASP A 107 -16.09 10.48 -10.90
CA ASP A 107 -14.88 10.50 -11.73
C ASP A 107 -14.23 9.11 -11.83
N VAL A 108 -14.12 8.39 -10.71
CA VAL A 108 -13.55 7.03 -10.70
C VAL A 108 -14.39 6.12 -11.60
N HIS A 109 -15.71 6.04 -11.40
CA HIS A 109 -16.58 5.17 -12.19
C HIS A 109 -16.54 5.50 -13.70
N GLU A 110 -16.55 6.77 -14.06
CA GLU A 110 -16.53 7.20 -15.46
C GLU A 110 -15.17 6.92 -16.14
N MET A 111 -14.08 7.16 -15.42
CA MET A 111 -12.71 7.10 -15.96
C MET A 111 -12.13 5.68 -15.95
N THR A 112 -12.63 4.77 -15.11
CA THR A 112 -12.16 3.38 -15.05
C THR A 112 -13.11 2.39 -15.76
N ARG A 113 -14.09 2.89 -16.53
CA ARG A 113 -15.11 2.03 -17.20
C ARG A 113 -14.54 0.95 -18.11
N HIS A 114 -13.32 1.15 -18.61
CA HIS A 114 -12.63 0.22 -19.52
C HIS A 114 -11.65 -0.72 -18.82
N ASP A 115 -11.44 -0.55 -17.51
CA ASP A 115 -10.43 -1.33 -16.77
C ASP A 115 -10.79 -2.82 -16.73
N ALA A 116 -12.08 -3.17 -16.66
CA ALA A 116 -12.53 -4.56 -16.63
C ALA A 116 -12.13 -5.35 -17.88
N ALA A 117 -12.29 -4.74 -19.07
CA ALA A 117 -11.87 -5.34 -20.33
C ALA A 117 -10.35 -5.50 -20.39
N ARG A 118 -9.61 -4.47 -19.92
CA ARG A 118 -8.14 -4.54 -19.89
C ARG A 118 -7.63 -5.64 -18.95
N MET A 119 -8.28 -5.83 -17.80
CA MET A 119 -7.96 -6.91 -16.88
C MET A 119 -8.24 -8.28 -17.50
N ASP A 120 -9.33 -8.44 -18.27
CA ASP A 120 -9.66 -9.69 -18.96
C ASP A 120 -8.62 -10.02 -20.04
N GLU A 121 -8.18 -9.02 -20.82
CA GLU A 121 -7.09 -9.18 -21.80
C GLU A 121 -5.80 -9.67 -21.14
N LEU A 122 -5.40 -9.06 -20.01
CA LEU A 122 -4.19 -9.43 -19.27
C LEU A 122 -4.29 -10.83 -18.68
N ALA A 123 -5.44 -11.19 -18.11
CA ALA A 123 -5.67 -12.53 -17.59
C ALA A 123 -5.61 -13.60 -18.70
N ALA A 124 -6.18 -13.32 -19.87
CA ALA A 124 -6.12 -14.21 -21.02
C ALA A 124 -4.69 -14.33 -21.58
N GLU A 125 -3.92 -13.24 -21.57
CA GLU A 125 -2.50 -13.25 -21.95
C GLU A 125 -1.68 -14.14 -21.02
N MET A 126 -1.81 -13.94 -19.70
CA MET A 126 -1.12 -14.75 -18.69
C MET A 126 -1.47 -16.24 -18.76
N ALA A 127 -2.73 -16.57 -19.02
CA ALA A 127 -3.18 -17.95 -19.11
C ALA A 127 -2.51 -18.73 -20.26
N ASN A 128 -2.07 -18.02 -21.30
CA ASN A 128 -1.43 -18.59 -22.48
C ASN A 128 0.06 -18.23 -22.59
N GLU A 129 0.66 -17.73 -21.51
CA GLU A 129 1.94 -17.05 -21.58
C GLU A 129 3.08 -18.00 -21.98
N PRO A 130 3.77 -17.72 -23.10
CA PRO A 130 4.94 -18.49 -23.46
C PRO A 130 6.10 -18.15 -22.52
N SER A 131 6.82 -19.18 -22.05
CA SER A 131 8.03 -19.07 -21.20
C SER A 131 9.20 -18.30 -21.87
N GLU A 132 9.03 -17.74 -23.06
CA GLU A 132 10.11 -17.22 -23.89
C GLU A 132 10.68 -15.89 -23.42
N TYR A 133 9.89 -15.05 -22.77
CA TYR A 133 10.30 -13.73 -22.23
C TYR A 133 11.20 -13.85 -21.00
N SER A 134 11.04 -14.93 -20.23
CA SER A 134 11.90 -15.23 -19.10
C SER A 134 13.35 -15.41 -19.55
N PRO A 135 14.33 -14.80 -18.86
CA PRO A 135 15.74 -15.02 -19.10
C PRO A 135 16.04 -16.52 -19.12
N VAL A 136 17.01 -16.97 -19.93
CA VAL A 136 17.34 -18.40 -20.09
C VAL A 136 17.50 -19.11 -18.73
N LEU A 137 18.14 -18.44 -17.76
CA LEU A 137 18.34 -18.94 -16.40
C LEU A 137 17.05 -19.12 -15.57
N ARG A 138 15.96 -18.47 -15.97
CA ARG A 138 14.63 -18.61 -15.36
C ARG A 138 13.64 -19.41 -16.21
N ARG A 139 13.99 -19.81 -17.43
CA ARG A 139 13.10 -20.64 -18.26
C ARG A 139 12.75 -21.93 -17.52
N GLY A 140 11.45 -22.17 -17.33
CA GLY A 140 10.94 -23.31 -16.55
C GLY A 140 10.75 -23.05 -15.04
N LEU A 141 11.18 -21.90 -14.49
CA LEU A 141 10.76 -21.47 -13.15
C LEU A 141 9.34 -20.91 -13.21
N ARG A 142 8.57 -21.09 -12.13
CA ARG A 142 7.22 -20.49 -12.02
C ARG A 142 7.31 -18.97 -12.20
N VAL A 143 6.31 -18.43 -12.91
CA VAL A 143 6.11 -16.98 -13.10
C VAL A 143 6.13 -16.28 -11.74
N LEU A 144 6.71 -15.09 -11.68
CA LEU A 144 6.76 -14.23 -10.48
C LEU A 144 5.36 -13.64 -10.17
N CYS A 145 4.36 -14.49 -10.01
CA CYS A 145 3.00 -14.11 -9.65
C CYS A 145 2.67 -14.64 -8.24
N SER A 146 2.24 -13.73 -7.38
CA SER A 146 1.84 -14.03 -6.01
C SER A 146 0.60 -14.88 -6.08
N THR A 147 0.64 -16.04 -5.44
CA THR A 147 -0.59 -16.71 -5.01
C THR A 147 -1.00 -16.15 -3.66
N VAL A 148 -2.26 -16.33 -3.27
CA VAL A 148 -2.84 -15.78 -2.02
C VAL A 148 -2.05 -16.19 -0.77
N ASN A 149 -1.30 -17.30 -0.85
CA ASN A 149 -0.56 -17.88 0.28
C ASN A 149 0.92 -17.45 0.37
N ASP A 150 1.45 -16.65 -0.57
CA ASP A 150 2.84 -16.17 -0.48
C ASP A 150 2.91 -14.85 0.30
N ASN A 151 3.30 -14.96 1.58
CA ASN A 151 3.41 -13.80 2.48
C ASN A 151 4.77 -13.10 2.40
N ARG A 152 5.79 -13.74 1.81
CA ARG A 152 7.16 -13.20 1.76
C ARG A 152 7.50 -12.52 0.44
N LEU A 153 6.91 -13.01 -0.66
CA LEU A 153 7.06 -12.44 -1.99
C LEU A 153 5.69 -12.02 -2.56
N PRO A 154 5.07 -10.96 -2.01
CA PRO A 154 3.86 -10.40 -2.60
C PRO A 154 4.21 -9.67 -3.90
N THR A 155 4.05 -10.37 -5.02
CA THR A 155 4.02 -9.78 -6.35
C THR A 155 2.60 -9.45 -6.80
N SER A 156 2.47 -8.83 -7.97
CA SER A 156 1.19 -8.51 -8.57
C SER A 156 0.43 -9.73 -9.09
N ALA A 157 -0.89 -9.60 -9.23
CA ALA A 157 -1.77 -10.70 -9.64
C ALA A 157 -1.87 -10.88 -11.16
N LEU A 158 -1.73 -9.79 -11.92
CA LEU A 158 -2.01 -9.75 -13.37
C LEU A 158 -0.86 -9.30 -14.32
N PRO A 159 0.41 -9.08 -13.93
CA PRO A 159 1.45 -8.81 -14.92
C PRO A 159 1.84 -10.07 -15.69
N PRO A 160 1.75 -10.05 -17.03
CA PRO A 160 2.43 -11.04 -17.85
C PRO A 160 3.95 -10.93 -17.67
N ASP A 161 4.64 -12.05 -17.74
CA ASP A 161 6.09 -12.22 -17.82
C ASP A 161 6.77 -11.20 -18.74
N ARG A 162 6.20 -10.88 -19.92
CA ARG A 162 6.78 -9.83 -20.80
C ARG A 162 6.89 -8.48 -20.10
N MET A 163 5.99 -8.13 -19.18
CA MET A 163 6.03 -6.87 -18.45
C MET A 163 7.13 -6.84 -17.38
N HIS A 164 7.50 -7.98 -16.81
CA HIS A 164 8.61 -8.06 -15.86
C HIS A 164 9.94 -7.67 -16.50
N TYR A 165 10.14 -8.06 -17.76
CA TYR A 165 11.40 -7.86 -18.49
C TYR A 165 11.36 -6.75 -19.54
N ALA A 166 10.19 -6.16 -19.80
CA ALA A 166 10.04 -5.03 -20.72
C ALA A 166 10.97 -3.87 -20.36
N SER A 167 11.41 -3.16 -21.39
CA SER A 167 12.19 -1.94 -21.21
C SER A 167 11.38 -0.86 -20.48
N VAL A 168 12.08 0.09 -19.85
CA VAL A 168 11.42 1.22 -19.16
C VAL A 168 10.45 1.95 -20.08
N LYS A 169 10.84 2.18 -21.34
CA LYS A 169 10.03 2.91 -22.34
C LYS A 169 8.76 2.15 -22.74
N GLU A 170 8.81 0.82 -22.76
CA GLU A 170 7.63 -0.01 -23.06
C GLU A 170 6.68 -0.03 -21.87
N ARG A 171 7.20 -0.18 -20.65
CA ARG A 171 6.38 -0.17 -19.43
C ARG A 171 5.68 1.16 -19.21
N GLU A 172 6.36 2.29 -19.42
CA GLU A 172 5.77 3.63 -19.29
C GLU A 172 4.58 3.87 -20.23
N LYS A 173 4.42 3.07 -21.29
CA LYS A 173 3.28 3.17 -22.21
C LYS A 173 2.15 2.20 -21.89
N ALA A 174 2.44 1.13 -21.14
CA ALA A 174 1.54 -0.01 -20.96
C ALA A 174 0.17 0.38 -20.39
N PHE A 175 0.13 1.31 -19.43
CA PHE A 175 -1.11 1.80 -18.82
C PHE A 175 -1.30 3.32 -18.95
N SER A 176 -0.65 3.93 -19.94
CA SER A 176 -0.74 5.38 -20.24
C SER A 176 -2.16 5.91 -20.47
N LYS A 177 -3.14 5.04 -20.76
CA LYS A 177 -4.56 5.39 -20.94
C LYS A 177 -5.44 5.06 -19.72
N HIS A 178 -4.87 4.48 -18.67
CA HIS A 178 -5.60 4.06 -17.47
C HIS A 178 -5.16 4.88 -16.27
N TYR A 179 -6.13 5.20 -15.41
CA TYR A 179 -5.85 5.83 -14.13
C TYR A 179 -5.51 4.76 -13.11
N GLY A 180 -4.36 4.91 -12.47
CA GLY A 180 -3.98 3.99 -11.40
C GLY A 180 -4.49 4.41 -10.04
N HIS A 181 -4.64 5.72 -9.84
CA HIS A 181 -5.12 6.25 -8.57
C HIS A 181 -5.75 7.64 -8.69
N PHE A 182 -6.64 7.93 -7.75
CA PHE A 182 -7.35 9.19 -7.63
C PHE A 182 -7.12 9.78 -6.24
N CYS A 183 -6.63 11.01 -6.19
CA CYS A 183 -6.24 11.70 -4.98
C CYS A 183 -7.38 12.60 -4.50
N ALA A 184 -7.85 12.40 -3.26
CA ALA A 184 -8.78 13.35 -2.64
C ALA A 184 -8.12 14.72 -2.37
N TYR A 185 -6.79 14.79 -2.38
CA TYR A 185 -6.03 15.99 -2.08
C TYR A 185 -4.92 16.25 -3.08
N TYR A 186 -4.96 17.42 -3.72
CA TYR A 186 -4.03 17.81 -4.78
C TYR A 186 -2.71 18.43 -4.30
N LYS A 187 -2.58 18.89 -3.03
CA LYS A 187 -1.38 19.60 -2.55
C LYS A 187 -0.30 18.70 -1.94
N GLY A 188 -0.01 17.57 -2.57
CA GLY A 188 1.20 16.80 -2.28
C GLY A 188 1.10 15.76 -1.14
N SER A 189 -0.10 15.32 -0.78
CA SER A 189 -0.30 14.19 0.14
C SER A 189 -1.43 13.29 -0.34
N CYS A 190 -1.34 12.85 -1.60
CA CYS A 190 -2.39 12.04 -2.24
C CYS A 190 -2.75 10.79 -1.43
N PHE A 191 -1.75 10.01 -1.01
CA PHE A 191 -1.94 8.72 -0.33
C PHE A 191 -2.43 8.85 1.12
N THR A 192 -2.55 10.06 1.66
CA THR A 192 -3.33 10.29 2.89
C THR A 192 -4.81 9.92 2.69
N SER A 193 -5.34 10.07 1.47
CA SER A 193 -6.68 9.65 1.08
C SER A 193 -6.74 9.44 -0.42
N VAL A 194 -6.60 8.18 -0.83
CA VAL A 194 -6.43 7.76 -2.22
C VAL A 194 -7.41 6.65 -2.59
N MET A 195 -8.01 6.74 -3.78
CA MET A 195 -8.71 5.62 -4.40
C MET A 195 -7.74 4.94 -5.37
N LEU A 196 -7.39 3.69 -5.09
CA LEU A 196 -6.57 2.84 -5.95
C LEU A 196 -7.49 2.00 -6.84
N THR A 197 -7.25 2.01 -8.15
CA THR A 197 -8.07 1.20 -9.07
C THR A 197 -7.71 -0.27 -8.94
N ARG A 198 -8.68 -1.17 -9.16
CA ARG A 198 -8.41 -2.62 -9.10
C ARG A 198 -7.37 -3.03 -10.14
N LEU A 199 -7.39 -2.43 -11.33
CA LEU A 199 -6.38 -2.66 -12.36
C LEU A 199 -4.98 -2.29 -11.83
N ALA A 200 -4.82 -1.10 -11.23
CA ALA A 200 -3.53 -0.72 -10.64
C ALA A 200 -3.08 -1.67 -9.53
N ILE A 201 -3.95 -2.04 -8.60
CA ILE A 201 -3.60 -2.99 -7.53
C ILE A 201 -3.16 -4.34 -8.13
N SER A 202 -3.85 -4.79 -9.17
CA SER A 202 -3.56 -6.08 -9.82
C SER A 202 -2.25 -6.06 -10.62
N MET A 203 -1.76 -4.88 -11.04
CA MET A 203 -0.55 -4.73 -11.86
C MET A 203 0.67 -4.25 -11.09
N VAL A 204 0.49 -3.36 -10.11
CA VAL A 204 1.55 -2.79 -9.27
C VAL A 204 1.80 -3.64 -8.02
N GLY A 205 0.76 -4.35 -7.56
CA GLY A 205 0.83 -5.25 -6.43
C GLY A 205 0.62 -4.51 -5.12
N HIS A 206 1.16 -5.08 -4.05
CA HIS A 206 0.96 -4.59 -2.69
C HIS A 206 1.89 -3.41 -2.34
N PHE A 207 1.59 -2.68 -1.27
CA PHE A 207 2.54 -1.75 -0.66
C PHE A 207 3.73 -2.52 -0.09
N ASP A 208 4.94 -1.97 -0.26
CA ASP A 208 6.16 -2.62 0.23
C ASP A 208 6.22 -2.56 1.76
N GLU A 209 6.10 -3.73 2.40
CA GLU A 209 6.04 -3.87 3.85
C GLU A 209 7.38 -3.66 4.55
N ASN A 210 8.48 -3.53 3.79
CA ASN A 210 9.77 -3.14 4.35
C ASN A 210 9.81 -1.64 4.70
N PHE A 211 8.90 -0.81 4.16
CA PHE A 211 8.67 0.54 4.67
C PHE A 211 7.92 0.45 5.99
N TYR A 212 8.68 0.37 7.08
CA TYR A 212 8.18 0.04 8.41
C TYR A 212 8.69 1.03 9.48
N PRO A 213 7.81 1.49 10.40
CA PRO A 213 6.39 1.16 10.51
C PRO A 213 5.49 2.02 9.62
N ALA A 214 5.98 3.14 9.09
CA ALA A 214 5.27 4.03 8.17
C ALA A 214 6.25 5.00 7.49
N TYR A 215 5.74 5.77 6.52
CA TYR A 215 6.41 6.73 5.65
C TYR A 215 7.24 6.11 4.53
N VAL A 216 7.17 6.75 3.35
CA VAL A 216 7.84 6.42 2.08
C VAL A 216 7.10 5.35 1.26
N GLU A 217 6.21 4.57 1.87
CA GLU A 217 5.39 3.59 1.14
C GLU A 217 4.52 4.23 0.04
N ASP A 218 4.05 5.45 0.27
CA ASP A 218 3.27 6.25 -0.69
C ASP A 218 4.10 6.66 -1.91
N VAL A 219 5.32 7.13 -1.65
CA VAL A 219 6.30 7.48 -2.68
C VAL A 219 6.67 6.26 -3.49
N ASP A 220 6.98 5.14 -2.83
CA ASP A 220 7.30 3.88 -3.48
C ASP A 220 6.18 3.40 -4.40
N TYR A 221 4.95 3.38 -3.90
CA TYR A 221 3.79 2.93 -4.68
C TYR A 221 3.52 3.87 -5.87
N SER A 222 3.60 5.19 -5.67
CA SER A 222 3.46 6.20 -6.73
C SER A 222 4.53 6.06 -7.82
N LEU A 223 5.76 5.71 -7.45
CA LEU A 223 6.84 5.46 -8.40
C LEU A 223 6.56 4.20 -9.22
N ARG A 224 6.13 3.11 -8.57
CA ARG A 224 5.79 1.86 -9.27
C ARG A 224 4.61 2.04 -10.24
N LEU A 225 3.60 2.80 -9.85
CA LEU A 225 2.51 3.21 -10.75
C LEU A 225 3.03 3.92 -12.00
N ARG A 226 3.90 4.93 -11.80
CA ARG A 226 4.50 5.70 -12.90
C ARG A 226 5.38 4.85 -13.82
N LEU A 227 6.12 3.89 -13.27
CA LEU A 227 6.93 2.97 -14.08
C LEU A 227 6.10 2.12 -15.04
N LEU A 228 4.84 1.85 -14.71
CA LEU A 228 3.89 1.14 -15.57
C LEU A 228 3.05 2.09 -16.44
N GLY A 229 3.28 3.40 -16.35
CA GLY A 229 2.58 4.40 -17.15
C GLY A 229 1.20 4.80 -16.63
N PHE A 230 0.78 4.36 -15.45
CA PHE A 230 -0.53 4.76 -14.92
C PHE A 230 -0.62 6.28 -14.71
N GLN A 231 -1.76 6.85 -15.07
CA GLN A 231 -2.08 8.24 -14.76
C GLN A 231 -2.55 8.39 -13.31
N ASP A 232 -2.32 9.58 -12.76
CA ASP A 232 -2.93 10.05 -11.52
C ASP A 232 -4.00 11.09 -11.79
N ARG A 233 -5.05 11.11 -10.97
CA ARG A 233 -6.12 12.12 -11.04
C ARG A 233 -6.25 12.81 -9.70
N ASN A 234 -6.04 14.11 -9.67
CA ASN A 234 -6.28 14.92 -8.47
C ASN A 234 -7.70 15.46 -8.46
N ALA A 235 -8.40 15.35 -7.33
CA ALA A 235 -9.68 16.01 -7.12
C ALA A 235 -9.46 17.54 -7.09
N LEU A 236 -10.14 18.23 -8.01
CA LEU A 236 -10.11 19.70 -8.14
C LEU A 236 -11.40 20.34 -7.59
N TYR A 237 -12.18 19.58 -6.84
CA TYR A 237 -13.46 19.96 -6.24
C TYR A 237 -13.51 19.56 -4.78
N GLY A 238 -14.45 20.17 -4.05
CA GLY A 238 -14.57 20.01 -2.62
C GLY A 238 -13.37 20.56 -1.83
N LYS A 239 -13.48 20.46 -0.51
CA LYS A 239 -12.42 20.80 0.44
C LYS A 239 -11.97 19.53 1.14
N PHE A 240 -10.66 19.38 1.23
CA PHE A 240 -10.00 18.34 1.99
C PHE A 240 -9.15 18.97 3.09
N VAL A 241 -9.30 18.48 4.31
CA VAL A 241 -8.51 18.92 5.46
C VAL A 241 -7.80 17.71 6.03
N HIS A 242 -6.47 17.71 6.00
CA HIS A 242 -5.64 16.74 6.70
C HIS A 242 -5.04 17.42 7.93
N ARG A 243 -5.36 16.90 9.11
CA ARG A 243 -4.84 17.42 10.39
C ARG A 243 -3.33 17.21 10.50
N GLY A 244 -2.83 16.14 9.88
CA GLY A 244 -1.42 15.86 9.71
C GLY A 244 -0.79 15.30 10.96
N SER A 245 -0.07 14.19 10.78
CA SER A 245 0.83 13.62 11.80
C SER A 245 0.12 13.31 13.12
N SER A 246 -1.18 12.95 13.10
CA SER A 246 -1.93 12.67 14.34
C SER A 246 -1.23 11.62 15.21
N SER A 247 -0.81 10.47 14.66
CA SER A 247 -0.10 9.44 15.43
C SER A 247 1.20 9.94 16.05
N ILE A 248 1.99 10.76 15.36
CA ILE A 248 3.19 11.40 15.93
C ILE A 248 2.82 12.35 17.07
N ARG A 249 1.80 13.18 16.87
CA ARG A 249 1.39 14.17 17.86
C ARG A 249 0.84 13.50 19.10
N PHE A 250 0.11 12.41 18.95
CA PHE A 250 -0.39 11.60 20.06
C PHE A 250 0.75 10.84 20.75
N SER A 251 1.66 10.21 19.99
CA SER A 251 2.80 9.49 20.58
C SER A 251 3.72 10.39 21.41
N ASN A 252 3.81 11.67 21.07
CA ASN A 252 4.61 12.65 21.82
C ASN A 252 3.92 13.18 23.08
N LYS A 253 2.62 12.93 23.26
CA LYS A 253 1.81 13.46 24.37
C LYS A 253 1.29 12.39 25.32
N MET A 254 1.38 11.13 24.94
CA MET A 254 0.80 10.00 25.65
C MET A 254 1.91 9.08 26.13
N GLU A 255 1.77 8.58 27.36
CA GLU A 255 2.66 7.58 27.96
C GLU A 255 2.01 6.18 27.88
N LEU A 256 1.32 5.90 26.77
CA LEU A 256 0.75 4.58 26.46
C LEU A 256 1.82 3.67 25.84
N PRO A 257 1.78 2.34 26.05
CA PRO A 257 2.77 1.42 25.48
C PRO A 257 2.98 1.58 23.97
N ASP A 258 1.90 1.66 23.20
CA ASP A 258 1.96 1.83 21.74
C ASP A 258 2.55 3.20 21.32
N ALA A 259 2.27 4.26 22.09
CA ALA A 259 2.82 5.58 21.88
C ALA A 259 4.33 5.62 22.12
N LEU A 260 4.78 5.00 23.22
CA LEU A 260 6.20 4.86 23.56
C LEU A 260 6.94 4.04 22.51
N TRP A 261 6.35 2.90 22.11
CA TRP A 261 6.88 2.04 21.06
C TRP A 261 7.07 2.82 19.75
N TYR A 262 6.03 3.54 19.31
CA TYR A 262 6.08 4.30 18.07
C TYR A 262 7.15 5.40 18.12
N ARG A 263 7.29 6.10 19.25
CA ARG A 263 8.30 7.14 19.46
C ARG A 263 9.73 6.60 19.30
N ARG A 264 10.01 5.44 19.91
CA ARG A 264 11.32 4.76 19.81
C ARG A 264 11.59 4.31 18.37
N VAL A 265 10.66 3.59 17.76
CA VAL A 265 10.83 3.08 16.40
C VAL A 265 11.00 4.21 15.38
N LYS A 266 10.19 5.27 15.48
CA LYS A 266 10.31 6.44 14.59
C LYS A 266 11.70 7.08 14.67
N SER A 267 12.31 7.11 15.86
CA SER A 267 13.63 7.71 16.07
C SER A 267 14.74 7.03 15.26
N LEU A 268 14.60 5.73 14.96
CA LEU A 268 15.54 4.97 14.14
C LEU A 268 15.64 5.47 12.70
N SER A 269 14.59 6.13 12.18
CA SER A 269 14.50 6.52 10.76
C SER A 269 14.78 5.35 9.79
N ALA A 270 14.33 4.14 10.13
CA ALA A 270 14.69 2.89 9.45
C ALA A 270 14.43 2.87 7.94
N ASN A 271 13.47 3.66 7.45
CA ASN A 271 13.12 3.73 6.03
C ASN A 271 14.10 4.55 5.19
N LYS A 272 14.95 5.38 5.80
CA LYS A 272 15.97 6.17 5.06
C LYS A 272 17.01 5.29 4.35
N PRO A 273 17.71 4.36 5.02
CA PRO A 273 18.64 3.48 4.30
C PRO A 273 17.92 2.59 3.29
N TYR A 274 16.71 2.11 3.62
CA TYR A 274 15.94 1.26 2.72
C TYR A 274 15.53 1.98 1.42
N VAL A 275 15.00 3.21 1.48
CA VAL A 275 14.64 3.97 0.27
C VAL A 275 15.86 4.31 -0.58
N VAL A 276 16.99 4.63 0.04
CA VAL A 276 18.24 4.88 -0.67
C VAL A 276 18.70 3.61 -1.38
N MET A 277 18.67 2.46 -0.72
CA MET A 277 19.03 1.20 -1.37
C MET A 277 18.05 0.82 -2.49
N LYS A 278 16.74 1.03 -2.31
CA LYS A 278 15.72 0.65 -3.31
C LYS A 278 15.68 1.60 -4.51
N TRP A 279 15.89 2.90 -4.31
CA TRP A 279 15.67 3.90 -5.36
C TRP A 279 16.88 4.80 -5.66
N ASN A 280 17.97 4.65 -4.92
CA ASN A 280 19.17 5.51 -4.96
C ASN A 280 18.84 7.00 -4.79
N ARG A 281 17.94 7.29 -3.86
CA ARG A 281 17.59 8.66 -3.51
C ARG A 281 17.05 8.78 -2.09
N PRO A 282 17.39 9.87 -1.39
CA PRO A 282 16.85 10.13 -0.06
C PRO A 282 15.42 10.70 -0.08
N ARG A 283 14.95 11.25 -1.22
CA ARG A 283 13.63 11.89 -1.36
C ARG A 283 13.02 11.69 -2.77
N ALA A 284 11.69 11.79 -2.85
CA ALA A 284 10.83 11.36 -3.96
C ALA A 284 11.02 12.06 -5.33
N CYS A 285 11.64 13.24 -5.39
CA CYS A 285 11.49 14.16 -6.52
C CYS A 285 12.77 14.41 -7.33
N SER A 286 13.88 13.72 -7.05
CA SER A 286 15.18 14.05 -7.64
C SER A 286 15.96 12.80 -8.04
N GLY A 287 16.27 12.66 -9.33
CA GLY A 287 17.18 11.65 -9.89
C GLY A 287 16.91 10.22 -9.40
N GLY A 288 17.90 9.34 -9.53
CA GLY A 288 17.87 7.97 -8.99
C GLY A 288 17.59 6.90 -10.04
N TYR A 289 17.30 5.69 -9.56
CA TYR A 289 17.11 4.52 -10.42
C TYR A 289 15.81 4.60 -11.23
N LYS A 290 15.85 4.04 -12.46
CA LYS A 290 14.69 3.91 -13.37
C LYS A 290 13.80 2.70 -13.05
N GLY A 291 14.03 2.05 -11.91
CA GLY A 291 13.33 0.88 -11.43
C GLY A 291 13.79 0.55 -10.01
N PRO A 292 13.05 -0.28 -9.26
CA PRO A 292 13.49 -0.68 -7.93
C PRO A 292 14.82 -1.42 -8.03
N TYR A 293 15.74 -1.10 -7.13
CA TYR A 293 17.09 -1.69 -7.04
C TYR A 293 17.87 -1.64 -8.37
N ASP A 294 17.78 -0.53 -9.09
CA ASP A 294 18.37 -0.36 -10.44
C ASP A 294 17.90 -1.40 -11.47
N GLY A 295 16.63 -1.79 -11.36
CA GLY A 295 16.01 -2.80 -12.22
C GLY A 295 16.56 -4.20 -11.97
N MET A 296 17.15 -4.47 -10.81
CA MET A 296 17.60 -5.81 -10.43
C MET A 296 16.43 -6.79 -10.34
N VAL A 297 15.26 -6.33 -9.91
CA VAL A 297 14.01 -7.11 -9.86
C VAL A 297 12.89 -6.36 -10.60
N PRO A 298 11.77 -7.02 -10.98
CA PRO A 298 10.64 -6.36 -11.62
C PRO A 298 10.02 -5.25 -10.75
N ALA A 299 9.27 -4.36 -11.39
CA ALA A 299 8.75 -3.15 -10.75
C ALA A 299 7.78 -3.41 -9.59
N ASP A 300 7.03 -4.49 -9.64
CA ASP A 300 6.07 -4.93 -8.64
C ASP A 300 6.68 -5.81 -7.53
N VAL A 301 7.92 -6.26 -7.70
CA VAL A 301 8.56 -7.20 -6.79
C VAL A 301 9.28 -6.49 -5.65
N TRP A 302 9.01 -6.97 -4.44
CA TRP A 302 9.80 -6.72 -3.25
C TRP A 302 9.74 -7.97 -2.36
N VAL A 303 10.80 -8.22 -1.59
CA VAL A 303 10.88 -9.38 -0.69
C VAL A 303 10.88 -8.88 0.73
N LYS A 304 9.95 -9.38 1.56
CA LYS A 304 9.85 -8.97 2.95
C LYS A 304 11.05 -9.46 3.77
N ASP A 305 11.80 -8.52 4.33
CA ASP A 305 12.85 -8.83 5.32
C ASP A 305 12.23 -8.85 6.72
N GLU A 306 11.63 -9.99 7.05
CA GLU A 306 11.01 -10.22 8.36
C GLU A 306 12.02 -10.05 9.50
N SER A 307 13.28 -10.44 9.29
CA SER A 307 14.33 -10.30 10.31
C SER A 307 14.61 -8.84 10.61
N ARG A 308 14.68 -7.98 9.60
CA ARG A 308 14.81 -6.53 9.78
C ARG A 308 13.60 -5.93 10.49
N ILE A 309 12.38 -6.29 10.07
CA ILE A 309 11.15 -5.80 10.72
C ILE A 309 11.13 -6.20 12.20
N GLN A 310 11.47 -7.45 12.52
CA GLN A 310 11.54 -7.94 13.89
C GLN A 310 12.55 -7.16 14.72
N ARG A 311 13.76 -6.91 14.20
CA ARG A 311 14.77 -6.09 14.91
C ARG A 311 14.26 -4.68 15.23
N ILE A 312 13.57 -4.04 14.30
CA ILE A 312 12.97 -2.72 14.50
C ILE A 312 11.86 -2.78 15.56
N TRP A 313 11.00 -3.80 15.47
CA TRP A 313 9.88 -3.99 16.40
C TRP A 313 10.34 -4.22 17.84
N VAL A 314 11.30 -5.13 18.06
CA VAL A 314 11.88 -5.43 19.38
C VAL A 314 12.54 -4.18 19.99
N HIS A 315 13.21 -3.35 19.18
CA HIS A 315 13.77 -2.08 19.65
C HIS A 315 12.69 -1.12 20.16
N GLY A 316 11.51 -1.09 19.55
CA GLY A 316 10.38 -0.30 20.06
C GLY A 316 9.93 -0.70 21.46
N HIS A 317 10.06 -1.98 21.82
CA HIS A 317 9.74 -2.49 23.15
C HIS A 317 10.85 -2.27 24.19
N ASP A 318 12.00 -1.69 23.80
CA ASP A 318 13.16 -1.46 24.68
C ASP A 318 13.78 -2.76 25.22
N GLU A 319 13.56 -3.86 24.51
CA GLU A 319 14.13 -5.17 24.83
C GLU A 319 15.61 -5.26 24.43
N ILE A 320 16.07 -4.38 23.53
CA ILE A 320 17.46 -4.31 23.08
C ILE A 320 18.04 -2.93 23.44
N ARG A 321 19.05 -2.91 24.32
CA ARG A 321 19.74 -1.68 24.77
C ARG A 321 20.59 -0.99 23.68
N ARG A 322 20.94 -1.70 22.61
CA ARG A 322 21.72 -1.18 21.48
C ARG A 322 20.82 -0.86 20.30
N VAL A 323 21.19 0.14 19.52
CA VAL A 323 20.51 0.45 18.24
C VAL A 323 20.67 -0.77 17.31
N PRO A 324 19.58 -1.39 16.83
CA PRO A 324 19.67 -2.56 15.96
C PRO A 324 20.19 -2.16 14.57
N SER A 325 20.72 -3.12 13.81
CA SER A 325 20.91 -2.92 12.37
C SER A 325 19.54 -2.77 11.70
N ILE A 326 19.36 -1.66 11.00
CA ILE A 326 18.17 -1.28 10.23
C ILE A 326 18.36 -1.48 8.73
N ASP A 327 19.49 -2.08 8.33
CA ASP A 327 19.79 -2.35 6.93
C ASP A 327 19.00 -3.56 6.44
N TYR A 328 18.60 -3.48 5.17
CA TYR A 328 17.89 -4.54 4.47
C TYR A 328 18.87 -5.56 3.93
N ASP A 329 18.57 -6.85 4.12
CA ASP A 329 19.35 -7.93 3.54
C ASP A 329 19.11 -8.04 2.03
N ARG A 330 20.02 -7.44 1.24
CA ARG A 330 19.95 -7.46 -0.23
C ARG A 330 20.04 -8.86 -0.82
N THR A 331 20.57 -9.85 -0.09
CA THR A 331 20.70 -11.22 -0.60
C THR A 331 19.33 -11.88 -0.80
N LEU A 332 18.30 -11.41 -0.10
CA LEU A 332 16.91 -11.84 -0.25
C LEU A 332 16.37 -11.61 -1.68
N LEU A 333 16.95 -10.67 -2.43
CA LEU A 333 16.53 -10.36 -3.80
C LEU A 333 17.19 -11.24 -4.85
N TYR A 334 18.29 -11.93 -4.52
CA TYR A 334 19.10 -12.70 -5.47
C TYR A 334 18.34 -13.81 -6.20
N PRO A 335 17.37 -14.52 -5.58
CA PRO A 335 16.55 -15.50 -6.30
C PRO A 335 15.60 -14.89 -7.35
N PHE A 336 15.40 -13.57 -7.34
CA PHE A 336 14.37 -12.87 -8.13
C PHE A 336 14.97 -11.93 -9.19
N THR A 337 16.29 -11.99 -9.40
CA THR A 337 16.94 -11.04 -10.29
C THR A 337 16.56 -11.27 -11.75
N THR A 338 16.34 -10.17 -12.47
CA THR A 338 16.06 -10.18 -13.93
C THR A 338 17.32 -10.03 -14.76
N LYS A 339 18.40 -9.51 -14.16
CA LYS A 339 19.74 -9.45 -14.76
C LYS A 339 20.48 -10.74 -14.40
N GLY A 340 21.09 -11.38 -15.41
CA GLY A 340 22.06 -12.45 -15.17
C GLY A 340 23.22 -11.92 -14.33
N ARG A 341 23.75 -12.75 -13.42
CA ARG A 341 24.87 -12.38 -12.56
C ARG A 341 26.09 -11.91 -13.35
#